data_AF-F8KW90-F1
#
_entry.id   AF-F8KW90-F1
#
_cell.length_a   1.000
_cell.length_b   1.000
_cell.length_c   1.000
_cell.angle_alpha   90.00
_cell.angle_beta   90.00
_cell.angle_gamma   90.00
#
_symmetry.space_group_name_H-M   'P 1'
#
loop_
_entity.id
_entity.type
_entity.pdbx_description
1 polymer ?
#
loop_
_entity_poly.entity_id
_entity_poly.type
_entity_poly.pdbx_seq_one_letter_code
_entity_poly.pdbx_strand_id
1 'polypeptide(L)'
;MLQQAIEFEVQEYLELYKQSKESTHQSPAVRNGYLPEKNIQTGLGPIAIRQPRIRHRDNGKFTSAILPPYLRRTQSIDAVIPALYLKGISTLDFPKALEAILGENAKGLSPTNIVRLKDSWTTEYQNWLKSDLSVKKYVYIWADGIYFNIRLEEDRPCVLVLIGALENGNKELIMIHDGHRESKQSWKEVLQNLKHRGLKEGPKLAIGDGALGFWAALNEEFPATKQQRCWVHKTTNILDKMPKSVQKYAKEIIHEIYMAPRKTDGLKAFEKFLGTYASKYPKACECLKKDKDQLFSFYDFPGMHWQHIRTTNPIESTFATIRHRTRQTKGCGSRTATLAMVYKLSMEAQKRWRKLKGHELINKLILGVQFKDGEEVFNMKYTA
;
A
#
# COMPACT_ATOMS: atom_id res chain seq x y z
N MET A 1 2.95 41.30 4.17
CA MET A 1 2.61 40.13 5.03
C MET A 1 3.81 39.26 5.34
N LEU A 2 4.35 38.43 4.43
CA LEU A 2 5.46 37.52 4.79
C LEU A 2 6.74 38.24 5.26
N GLN A 3 7.14 39.33 4.58
CA GLN A 3 8.24 40.20 5.06
C GLN A 3 7.95 40.72 6.48
N GLN A 4 6.75 41.27 6.72
CA GLN A 4 6.35 41.78 8.04
C GLN A 4 6.39 40.70 9.12
N ALA A 5 5.95 39.48 8.81
CA ALA A 5 6.01 38.37 9.78
C ALA A 5 7.46 38.04 10.18
N ILE A 6 8.39 38.08 9.22
CA ILE A 6 9.83 37.88 9.49
C ILE A 6 10.40 39.06 10.31
N GLU A 7 9.95 40.28 10.04
CA GLU A 7 10.31 41.45 10.87
C GLU A 7 9.88 41.27 12.32
N PHE A 8 8.63 40.83 12.53
CA PHE A 8 8.09 40.58 13.86
C PHE A 8 8.82 39.45 14.59
N GLU A 9 9.11 38.33 13.91
CA GLU A 9 9.87 37.21 14.49
C GLU A 9 11.27 37.66 14.96
N VAL A 10 11.95 38.49 14.17
CA VAL A 10 13.26 39.04 14.54
C VAL A 10 13.16 40.01 15.71
N GLN A 11 12.12 40.84 15.74
CA GLN A 11 11.88 41.75 16.85
C GLN A 11 11.62 41.00 18.16
N GLU A 12 10.72 40.02 18.13
CA GLU A 12 10.40 39.16 19.27
C GLU A 12 11.65 38.42 19.77
N TYR A 13 12.46 37.88 18.86
CA TYR A 13 13.72 37.25 19.22
C TYR A 13 14.68 38.21 19.92
N LEU A 14 14.86 39.44 19.43
CA LEU A 14 15.75 40.43 20.04
C LEU A 14 15.26 40.88 21.43
N GLU A 15 13.96 41.03 21.61
CA GLU A 15 13.35 41.38 22.89
C GLU A 15 13.57 40.28 23.93
N LEU A 16 13.29 39.02 23.57
CA LEU A 16 13.55 37.85 24.42
C LEU A 16 15.05 37.69 24.74
N TYR A 17 15.90 37.86 23.74
CA TYR A 17 17.35 37.73 23.91
C TYR A 17 17.92 38.80 24.85
N LYS A 18 17.38 40.02 24.80
CA LYS A 18 17.74 41.13 25.70
C LYS A 18 17.35 40.84 27.15
N GLN A 19 16.14 40.34 27.40
CA GLN A 19 15.66 39.95 28.73
C GLN A 19 16.50 38.82 29.35
N SER A 20 17.03 37.90 28.53
CA SER A 20 17.83 36.78 29.03
C SER A 20 19.25 37.12 29.50
N LYS A 21 19.73 38.35 29.23
CA LYS A 21 21.17 38.72 29.32
C LYS A 21 21.40 40.05 30.06
N GLU A 22 20.52 40.42 30.99
CA GLU A 22 20.46 41.71 31.68
C GLU A 22 21.72 42.14 32.47
N SER A 23 22.79 41.34 32.52
CA SER A 23 24.02 41.65 33.27
C SER A 23 25.07 42.49 32.53
N THR A 24 24.86 42.86 31.27
CA THR A 24 25.81 43.68 30.48
C THR A 24 25.15 44.93 29.89
N HIS A 25 25.73 46.12 30.13
CA HIS A 25 25.26 47.44 29.64
C HIS A 25 25.21 47.61 28.11
N GLN A 26 25.45 46.57 27.32
CA GLN A 26 25.37 46.59 25.86
C GLN A 26 24.49 45.44 25.37
N SER A 27 23.60 45.72 24.40
CA SER A 27 22.72 44.68 23.85
C SER A 27 23.53 43.55 23.21
N PRO A 28 23.34 42.28 23.62
CA PRO A 28 24.17 41.15 23.19
C PRO A 28 23.92 40.72 21.74
N ALA A 29 22.77 41.08 21.17
CA ALA A 29 22.45 40.90 19.76
C ALA A 29 21.84 42.19 19.18
N VAL A 30 22.25 42.55 17.98
CA VAL A 30 21.74 43.74 17.27
C VAL A 30 21.41 43.42 15.83
N ARG A 31 20.41 44.11 15.29
CA ARG A 31 20.09 44.06 13.87
C ARG A 31 21.23 44.71 13.07
N ASN A 32 21.68 44.05 12.01
CA ASN A 32 22.81 44.48 11.18
C ASN A 32 22.47 44.38 9.69
N GLY A 33 21.44 45.13 9.28
CA GLY A 33 20.94 45.16 7.90
C GLY A 33 20.18 43.91 7.51
N TYR A 34 20.30 43.52 6.25
CA TYR A 34 19.61 42.38 5.65
C TYR A 34 20.60 41.47 4.93
N LEU A 35 20.26 40.20 4.83
CA LEU A 35 20.89 39.30 3.86
C LEU A 35 20.48 39.71 2.43
N PRO A 36 21.23 39.29 1.40
CA PRO A 36 20.84 39.51 0.01
C PRO A 36 19.41 39.06 -0.23
N GLU A 37 18.70 39.83 -1.07
CA GLU A 37 17.34 39.50 -1.46
C GLU A 37 17.30 38.12 -2.11
N LYS A 38 16.34 37.32 -1.69
CA LYS A 38 16.11 35.99 -2.25
C LYS A 38 14.66 35.86 -2.67
N ASN A 39 14.45 35.21 -3.80
CA ASN A 39 13.13 34.84 -4.27
C ASN A 39 12.74 33.49 -3.67
N ILE A 40 11.57 33.46 -3.03
CA ILE A 40 10.92 32.23 -2.58
C ILE A 40 9.79 31.91 -3.55
N GLN A 41 9.86 30.75 -4.18
CA GLN A 41 8.76 30.28 -5.02
C GLN A 41 7.55 29.94 -4.15
N THR A 42 6.40 30.55 -4.44
CA THR A 42 5.11 30.26 -3.81
C THR A 42 4.08 29.84 -4.87
N GLY A 43 2.91 29.36 -4.42
CA GLY A 43 1.82 28.98 -5.34
C GLY A 43 1.30 30.13 -6.21
N LEU A 44 1.59 31.37 -5.84
CA LEU A 44 1.22 32.59 -6.58
C LEU A 44 2.38 33.12 -7.45
N GLY A 45 3.53 32.45 -7.45
CA GLY A 45 4.76 32.90 -8.10
C GLY A 45 5.89 33.23 -7.12
N PRO A 46 7.04 33.71 -7.63
CA PRO A 46 8.19 34.08 -6.81
C PRO A 46 7.89 35.34 -5.99
N ILE A 47 8.19 35.30 -4.69
CA ILE A 47 8.12 36.45 -3.79
C ILE A 47 9.54 36.82 -3.35
N ALA A 48 9.93 38.06 -3.60
CA ALA A 48 11.21 38.61 -3.16
C ALA A 48 11.17 38.93 -1.65
N ILE A 49 12.17 38.46 -0.91
CA ILE A 49 12.24 38.61 0.54
C ILE A 49 13.67 38.97 0.96
N ARG A 50 13.77 39.86 1.95
CA ARG A 50 15.03 40.23 2.59
C ARG A 50 14.98 39.80 4.04
N GLN A 51 15.75 38.78 4.39
CA GLN A 51 15.84 38.32 5.77
C GLN A 51 16.69 39.30 6.60
N PRO A 52 16.17 39.86 7.71
CA PRO A 52 16.97 40.69 8.59
C PRO A 52 18.16 39.90 9.13
N ARG A 53 19.33 40.54 9.16
CA ARG A 53 20.55 39.95 9.67
C ARG A 53 20.73 40.33 11.12
N ILE A 54 20.97 39.34 11.98
CA ILE A 54 21.28 39.57 13.39
C ILE A 54 22.78 39.36 13.59
N ARG A 55 23.42 40.30 14.28
CA ARG A 55 24.81 40.20 14.73
C ARG A 55 24.80 39.95 16.23
N HIS A 56 25.25 38.77 16.62
CA HIS A 56 25.53 38.45 18.01
C HIS A 56 26.95 38.92 18.38
N ARG A 57 27.10 39.44 19.59
CA ARG A 57 28.40 39.77 20.20
C ARG A 57 28.95 38.60 21.01
N ASP A 58 28.07 37.76 21.51
CA ASP A 58 28.35 36.40 21.92
C ASP A 58 28.26 35.45 20.72
N ASN A 59 28.77 34.22 20.80
CA ASN A 59 28.71 33.24 19.71
C ASN A 59 27.28 32.70 19.42
N GLY A 60 26.24 33.49 19.69
CA GLY A 60 24.85 33.19 19.41
C GLY A 60 24.56 33.11 17.90
N LYS A 61 23.51 32.36 17.55
CA LYS A 61 23.02 32.24 16.17
C LYS A 61 21.50 32.29 16.17
N PHE A 62 20.94 33.21 15.38
CA PHE A 62 19.53 33.25 15.05
C PHE A 62 19.24 32.40 13.80
N THR A 63 18.23 31.55 13.89
CA THR A 63 17.66 30.83 12.76
C THR A 63 16.16 31.08 12.75
N SER A 64 15.68 31.74 11.69
CA SER A 64 14.26 32.01 11.51
C SER A 64 13.48 30.70 11.34
N ALA A 65 12.41 30.54 12.10
CA ALA A 65 11.45 29.44 11.96
C ALA A 65 10.53 29.67 10.74
N ILE A 66 10.19 30.93 10.44
CA ILE A 66 9.40 31.31 9.27
C ILE A 66 10.20 31.13 7.97
N LEU A 67 11.49 31.48 8.02
CA LEU A 67 12.40 31.47 6.88
C LEU A 67 13.71 30.74 7.18
N PRO A 68 13.69 29.39 7.24
CA PRO A 68 14.88 28.60 7.50
C PRO A 68 15.99 28.82 6.46
N PRO A 69 17.26 28.54 6.82
CA PRO A 69 18.39 28.61 5.91
C PRO A 69 18.13 27.76 4.66
N TYR A 70 18.49 28.30 3.49
CA TYR A 70 18.34 27.66 2.18
C TYR A 70 16.90 27.37 1.72
N LEU A 71 15.87 27.88 2.41
CA LEU A 71 14.50 27.81 1.91
C LEU A 71 14.39 28.61 0.59
N ARG A 72 14.05 27.90 -0.49
CA ARG A 72 13.86 28.49 -1.84
C ARG A 72 12.40 28.43 -2.32
N ARG A 73 11.53 27.68 -1.64
CA ARG A 73 10.13 27.47 -2.01
C ARG A 73 9.29 27.05 -0.81
N THR A 74 7.97 27.18 -0.91
CA THR A 74 7.02 26.76 0.13
C THR A 74 6.83 25.24 0.16
N GLN A 75 6.52 24.70 1.34
CA GLN A 75 6.23 23.26 1.53
C GLN A 75 5.07 22.77 0.65
N SER A 76 4.09 23.64 0.37
CA SER A 76 2.97 23.33 -0.51
C SER A 76 3.41 22.96 -1.92
N ILE A 77 4.45 23.63 -2.46
CA ILE A 77 5.02 23.30 -3.78
C ILE A 77 5.84 22.02 -3.71
N ASP A 78 6.61 21.82 -2.65
CA ASP A 78 7.34 20.57 -2.43
C ASP A 78 6.40 19.36 -2.39
N ALA A 79 5.17 19.52 -1.87
CA ALA A 79 4.16 18.47 -1.84
C ALA A 79 3.54 18.13 -3.21
N VAL A 80 3.62 19.04 -4.20
CA VAL A 80 3.08 18.79 -5.56
C VAL A 80 3.92 17.74 -6.29
N ILE A 81 5.25 17.73 -6.10
CA ILE A 81 6.14 16.81 -6.82
C ILE A 81 5.82 15.33 -6.50
N PRO A 82 5.72 14.91 -5.22
CA PRO A 82 5.17 13.62 -4.84
C PRO A 82 3.82 13.32 -5.50
N ALA A 83 2.91 14.29 -5.52
CA ALA A 83 1.57 14.09 -6.06
C ALA A 83 1.62 13.79 -7.56
N LEU A 84 2.33 14.59 -8.35
CA LEU A 84 2.49 14.37 -9.79
C LEU A 84 3.13 13.01 -10.09
N TYR A 85 4.19 12.67 -9.35
CA TYR A 85 4.85 11.36 -9.46
C TYR A 85 3.87 10.22 -9.15
N LEU A 86 3.17 10.30 -8.01
CA LEU A 86 2.22 9.28 -7.58
C LEU A 86 1.01 9.20 -8.51
N LYS A 87 0.66 10.26 -9.25
CA LYS A 87 -0.36 10.21 -10.31
C LYS A 87 0.16 9.66 -11.64
N GLY A 88 1.45 9.36 -11.75
CA GLY A 88 2.03 8.67 -12.90
C GLY A 88 2.50 9.61 -14.01
N ILE A 89 2.70 10.89 -13.71
CA ILE A 89 3.32 11.83 -14.65
C ILE A 89 4.80 11.45 -14.77
N SER A 90 5.33 11.47 -16.00
CA SER A 90 6.75 11.25 -16.24
C SER A 90 7.58 12.34 -15.58
N THR A 91 8.74 12.00 -15.02
CA THR A 91 9.65 12.99 -14.44
C THR A 91 10.14 14.02 -15.46
N LEU A 92 10.14 13.66 -16.75
CA LEU A 92 10.45 14.56 -17.86
C LEU A 92 9.33 15.57 -18.13
N ASP A 93 8.09 15.25 -17.77
CA ASP A 93 6.92 16.10 -17.95
C ASP A 93 6.59 16.93 -16.70
N PHE A 94 7.33 16.77 -15.60
CA PHE A 94 7.16 17.57 -14.39
C PHE A 94 7.30 19.06 -14.64
N PRO A 95 8.33 19.56 -15.39
CA PRO A 95 8.43 20.98 -15.68
C PRO A 95 7.16 21.52 -16.33
N LYS A 96 6.62 20.83 -17.35
CA LYS A 96 5.39 21.24 -18.05
C LYS A 96 4.16 21.23 -17.13
N ALA A 97 3.99 20.17 -16.32
CA ALA A 97 2.87 20.07 -15.39
C ALA A 97 2.92 21.15 -14.30
N LEU A 98 4.13 21.51 -13.85
CA LEU A 98 4.34 22.50 -12.80
C LEU A 98 4.25 23.91 -13.35
N GLU A 99 4.73 24.16 -14.56
CA GLU A 99 4.54 25.40 -15.32
C GLU A 99 3.06 25.70 -15.54
N ALA A 100 2.24 24.70 -15.87
CA ALA A 100 0.79 24.87 -15.99
C ALA A 100 0.10 25.27 -14.67
N ILE A 101 0.68 24.96 -13.51
CA ILE A 101 0.12 25.26 -12.19
C ILE A 101 0.70 26.55 -11.60
N LEU A 102 1.99 26.82 -11.84
CA LEU A 102 2.79 27.85 -11.16
C LEU A 102 3.28 28.97 -12.09
N GLY A 103 3.01 28.87 -13.41
CA GLY A 103 3.44 29.80 -14.45
C GLY A 103 4.84 29.53 -15.03
N GLU A 104 5.16 30.19 -16.14
CA GLU A 104 6.42 30.07 -16.93
C GLU A 104 7.71 30.34 -16.11
N ASN A 105 7.56 31.04 -14.97
CA ASN A 105 8.67 31.38 -14.07
C ASN A 105 8.93 30.35 -12.96
N ALA A 106 8.25 29.19 -12.96
CA ALA A 106 8.45 28.11 -12.01
C ALA A 106 9.79 27.37 -12.22
N LYS A 107 10.91 28.09 -12.07
CA LYS A 107 12.26 27.52 -12.09
C LYS A 107 12.51 26.76 -10.78
N GLY A 108 13.10 25.56 -10.85
CA GLY A 108 13.69 24.92 -9.66
C GLY A 108 13.29 23.48 -9.36
N LEU A 109 12.68 22.77 -10.29
CA LEU A 109 12.29 21.37 -10.09
C LEU A 109 13.35 20.46 -10.71
N SER A 110 14.55 20.52 -10.14
CA SER A 110 15.67 19.70 -10.59
C SER A 110 15.43 18.20 -10.31
N PRO A 111 16.02 17.29 -11.12
CA PRO A 111 16.05 15.85 -10.86
C PRO A 111 16.51 15.48 -9.43
N THR A 112 17.34 16.33 -8.81
CA THR A 112 17.84 16.17 -7.44
C THR A 112 16.72 16.12 -6.39
N ASN A 113 15.57 16.75 -6.64
CA ASN A 113 14.41 16.67 -5.74
C ASN A 113 13.78 15.27 -5.74
N ILE A 114 13.78 14.59 -6.90
CA ILE A 114 13.24 13.22 -7.02
C ILE A 114 14.10 12.25 -6.22
N VAL A 115 15.43 12.45 -6.19
CA VAL A 115 16.35 11.65 -5.39
C VAL A 115 16.05 11.83 -3.90
N ARG A 116 15.96 13.07 -3.41
CA ARG A 116 15.61 13.36 -2.00
C ARG A 116 14.25 12.80 -1.59
N LEU A 117 13.26 12.84 -2.50
CA LEU A 117 11.95 12.25 -2.26
C LEU A 117 12.02 10.73 -2.10
N LYS A 118 12.83 10.05 -2.94
CA LYS A 118 13.05 8.60 -2.82
C LYS A 118 13.71 8.24 -1.48
N ASP A 119 14.66 9.03 -1.01
CA ASP A 119 15.30 8.82 0.29
C ASP A 119 14.30 8.96 1.45
N SER A 120 13.45 9.99 1.39
CA SER A 120 12.35 10.19 2.34
C SER A 120 11.38 9.01 2.35
N TRP A 121 10.92 8.57 1.16
CA TRP A 121 10.01 7.42 1.05
C TRP A 121 10.65 6.11 1.49
N THR A 122 11.95 5.96 1.29
CA THR A 122 12.70 4.81 1.79
C THR A 122 12.69 4.80 3.31
N THR A 123 12.96 5.93 3.95
CA THR A 123 12.87 6.07 5.41
C THR A 123 11.46 5.79 5.91
N GLU A 124 10.42 6.35 5.27
CA GLU A 124 9.03 6.07 5.62
C GLU A 124 8.69 4.57 5.51
N TYR A 125 9.12 3.92 4.44
CA TYR A 125 8.91 2.48 4.23
C TYR A 125 9.60 1.64 5.32
N GLN A 126 10.85 1.96 5.66
CA GLN A 126 11.59 1.27 6.72
C GLN A 126 10.95 1.45 8.09
N ASN A 127 10.41 2.63 8.39
CA ASN A 127 9.67 2.89 9.61
C ASN A 127 8.32 2.16 9.62
N TRP A 128 7.61 2.13 8.50
CA TRP A 128 6.35 1.41 8.36
C TRP A 128 6.53 -0.11 8.56
N LEU A 129 7.62 -0.70 8.08
CA LEU A 129 7.96 -2.10 8.34
C LEU A 129 8.15 -2.44 9.82
N LYS A 130 8.39 -1.44 10.68
CA LYS A 130 8.53 -1.59 12.14
C LYS A 130 7.25 -1.23 12.90
N SER A 131 6.19 -0.83 12.20
CA SER A 131 4.95 -0.39 12.86
C SER A 131 4.29 -1.52 13.64
N ASP A 132 3.78 -1.17 14.82
CA ASP A 132 3.14 -2.12 15.73
C ASP A 132 1.80 -2.62 15.18
N LEU A 133 1.61 -3.94 15.24
CA LEU A 133 0.41 -4.67 14.86
C LEU A 133 -0.31 -5.28 16.07
N SER A 134 0.14 -5.01 17.30
CA SER A 134 -0.41 -5.59 18.54
C SER A 134 -1.91 -5.33 18.74
N VAL A 135 -2.39 -4.18 18.28
CA VAL A 135 -3.80 -3.77 18.36
C VAL A 135 -4.61 -4.19 17.13
N LYS A 136 -3.96 -4.74 16.10
CA LYS A 136 -4.59 -5.06 14.82
C LYS A 136 -5.20 -6.46 14.86
N LYS A 137 -6.46 -6.55 14.42
CA LYS A 137 -7.17 -7.81 14.21
C LYS A 137 -7.58 -7.90 12.75
N TYR A 138 -6.94 -8.80 12.00
CA TYR A 138 -7.28 -9.05 10.62
C TYR A 138 -8.24 -10.22 10.53
N VAL A 139 -9.40 -10.03 9.91
CA VAL A 139 -10.34 -11.13 9.70
C VAL A 139 -10.01 -11.89 8.42
N TYR A 140 -9.61 -11.16 7.37
CA TYR A 140 -9.15 -11.72 6.11
C TYR A 140 -7.77 -11.16 5.76
N ILE A 141 -6.95 -11.98 5.11
CA ILE A 141 -5.75 -11.52 4.40
C ILE A 141 -5.79 -11.99 2.95
N TRP A 142 -5.30 -11.15 2.04
CA TRP A 142 -5.00 -11.50 0.67
C TRP A 142 -3.49 -11.54 0.51
N ALA A 143 -2.99 -12.56 -0.19
CA ALA A 143 -1.57 -12.77 -0.47
C ALA A 143 -1.36 -12.96 -1.96
N ASP A 144 -0.31 -12.31 -2.49
CA ASP A 144 0.11 -12.44 -3.88
C ASP A 144 1.61 -12.17 -4.04
N GLY A 145 2.20 -12.75 -5.08
CA GLY A 145 3.57 -12.50 -5.51
C GLY A 145 3.58 -11.70 -6.80
N ILE A 146 4.26 -10.56 -6.79
CA ILE A 146 4.17 -9.58 -7.88
C ILE A 146 5.54 -9.32 -8.45
N TYR A 147 5.70 -9.69 -9.71
CA TYR A 147 6.93 -9.47 -10.46
C TYR A 147 6.98 -8.04 -11.00
N PHE A 148 8.08 -7.35 -10.72
CA PHE A 148 8.41 -6.05 -11.31
C PHE A 148 9.65 -6.16 -12.19
N ASN A 149 9.73 -5.32 -13.23
CA ASN A 149 10.98 -5.14 -13.97
C ASN A 149 11.79 -4.04 -13.27
N ILE A 150 12.96 -4.37 -12.70
CA ILE A 150 13.93 -3.39 -12.22
C ILE A 150 14.90 -3.07 -13.36
N ARG A 151 15.27 -1.79 -13.51
CA ARG A 151 16.10 -1.31 -14.63
C ARG A 151 17.58 -1.66 -14.50
N LEU A 152 18.09 -1.83 -13.27
CA LEU A 152 19.53 -2.02 -12.98
C LEU A 152 19.91 -3.47 -12.59
N GLU A 153 18.98 -4.42 -12.62
CA GLU A 153 19.21 -5.82 -12.24
C GLU A 153 18.59 -6.75 -13.31
N GLU A 154 19.25 -7.85 -13.66
CA GLU A 154 18.73 -8.83 -14.63
C GLU A 154 17.55 -9.65 -14.06
N ASP A 155 17.49 -9.79 -12.73
CA ASP A 155 16.44 -10.52 -12.04
C ASP A 155 15.14 -9.69 -11.91
N ARG A 156 14.00 -10.33 -12.19
CA ARG A 156 12.67 -9.76 -11.88
C ARG A 156 12.34 -10.04 -10.42
N PRO A 157 12.49 -9.07 -9.48
CA PRO A 157 12.14 -9.32 -8.09
C PRO A 157 10.68 -9.74 -7.97
N CYS A 158 10.46 -10.81 -7.22
CA CYS A 158 9.15 -11.17 -6.72
C CYS A 158 8.88 -10.39 -5.44
N VAL A 159 7.96 -9.42 -5.53
CA VAL A 159 7.50 -8.66 -4.38
C VAL A 159 6.30 -9.37 -3.76
N LEU A 160 6.46 -9.83 -2.54
CA LEU A 160 5.41 -10.50 -1.78
C LEU A 160 4.54 -9.44 -1.11
N VAL A 161 3.23 -9.54 -1.30
CA VAL A 161 2.28 -8.53 -0.85
C VAL A 161 1.24 -9.17 0.05
N LEU A 162 0.96 -8.50 1.17
CA LEU A 162 -0.18 -8.81 2.02
C LEU A 162 -1.07 -7.59 2.18
N ILE A 163 -2.36 -7.76 1.90
CA ILE A 163 -3.43 -6.82 2.27
C ILE A 163 -4.30 -7.52 3.30
N GLY A 164 -4.73 -6.84 4.36
CA GLY A 164 -5.68 -7.38 5.32
C GLY A 164 -6.93 -6.53 5.47
N ALA A 165 -8.00 -7.17 5.94
CA ALA A 165 -9.23 -6.51 6.33
C ALA A 165 -9.34 -6.49 7.85
N LEU A 166 -9.52 -5.29 8.40
CA LEU A 166 -9.74 -5.03 9.82
C LEU A 166 -11.17 -5.36 10.23
N GLU A 167 -11.41 -5.39 11.55
CA GLU A 167 -12.73 -5.61 12.17
C GLU A 167 -13.82 -4.65 11.67
N ASN A 168 -13.46 -3.40 11.35
CA ASN A 168 -14.39 -2.40 10.80
C ASN A 168 -14.61 -2.53 9.27
N GLY A 169 -14.05 -3.56 8.64
CA GLY A 169 -14.13 -3.83 7.21
C GLY A 169 -13.22 -2.98 6.32
N ASN A 170 -12.44 -2.06 6.89
CA ASN A 170 -11.40 -1.35 6.13
C ASN A 170 -10.31 -2.32 5.72
N LYS A 171 -9.77 -2.12 4.52
CA LYS A 171 -8.59 -2.83 4.04
C LYS A 171 -7.36 -1.97 4.26
N GLU A 172 -6.25 -2.59 4.63
CA GLU A 172 -4.94 -1.94 4.68
C GLU A 172 -3.85 -2.86 4.15
N LEU A 173 -2.82 -2.26 3.55
CA LEU A 173 -1.60 -2.95 3.19
C LEU A 173 -0.86 -3.30 4.49
N ILE A 174 -0.49 -4.57 4.63
CA ILE A 174 0.20 -5.09 5.81
C ILE A 174 1.70 -5.26 5.52
N MET A 175 2.01 -5.79 4.33
CA MET A 175 3.37 -6.13 3.93
C MET A 175 3.61 -5.87 2.45
N ILE A 176 4.78 -5.31 2.16
CA ILE A 176 5.46 -5.37 0.87
C ILE A 176 6.87 -5.86 1.20
N HIS A 177 7.18 -7.09 0.81
CA HIS A 177 8.44 -7.71 1.11
C HIS A 177 9.13 -8.17 -0.16
N ASP A 178 10.44 -8.17 -0.10
CA ASP A 178 11.28 -8.57 -1.19
C ASP A 178 11.59 -10.07 -1.12
N GLY A 179 10.76 -10.90 -1.74
CA GLY A 179 10.83 -12.35 -1.55
C GLY A 179 11.98 -13.03 -2.28
N HIS A 180 12.62 -12.35 -3.25
CA HIS A 180 13.47 -12.91 -4.32
C HIS A 180 12.73 -13.94 -5.21
N ARG A 181 11.94 -14.84 -4.63
CA ARG A 181 11.01 -15.81 -5.23
C ARG A 181 9.86 -16.13 -4.27
N GLU A 182 8.79 -16.79 -4.75
CA GLU A 182 7.66 -17.25 -3.92
C GLU A 182 7.95 -18.56 -3.16
N SER A 183 9.08 -18.61 -2.45
CA SER A 183 9.45 -19.80 -1.67
C SER A 183 8.73 -19.86 -0.33
N LYS A 184 8.65 -21.06 0.27
CA LYS A 184 8.16 -21.23 1.65
C LYS A 184 8.94 -20.34 2.62
N GLN A 185 10.26 -20.30 2.48
CA GLN A 185 11.13 -19.51 3.35
C GLN A 185 10.83 -18.01 3.27
N SER A 186 10.71 -17.46 2.05
CA SER A 186 10.38 -16.05 1.83
C SER A 186 9.02 -15.66 2.44
N TRP A 187 8.02 -16.53 2.32
CA TRP A 187 6.71 -16.31 2.95
C TRP A 187 6.74 -16.49 4.46
N LYS A 188 7.55 -17.42 4.97
CA LYS A 188 7.75 -17.62 6.42
C LYS A 188 8.36 -16.37 7.05
N GLU A 189 9.38 -15.79 6.44
CA GLU A 189 9.97 -14.51 6.88
C GLU A 189 8.92 -13.39 6.95
N VAL A 190 8.06 -13.29 5.92
CA VAL A 190 6.95 -12.33 5.92
C VAL A 190 6.00 -12.55 7.11
N LEU A 191 5.52 -13.78 7.31
CA LEU A 191 4.55 -14.09 8.35
C LEU A 191 5.15 -13.96 9.76
N GLN A 192 6.41 -14.38 9.93
CA GLN A 192 7.14 -14.18 11.17
C GLN A 192 7.35 -12.70 11.47
N ASN A 193 7.67 -11.88 10.47
CA ASN A 193 7.77 -10.44 10.66
C ASN A 193 6.46 -9.84 11.21
N LEU A 194 5.30 -10.29 10.73
CA LEU A 194 4.00 -9.85 11.28
C LEU A 194 3.86 -10.18 12.76
N LYS A 195 4.24 -11.41 13.16
CA LYS A 195 4.21 -11.83 14.57
C LYS A 195 5.18 -11.00 15.43
N HIS A 196 6.39 -10.76 14.95
CA HIS A 196 7.38 -9.93 15.65
C HIS A 196 6.91 -8.49 15.83
N ARG A 197 6.14 -7.96 14.87
CA ARG A 197 5.46 -6.66 14.99
C ARG A 197 4.25 -6.68 15.92
N GLY A 198 3.92 -7.82 16.53
CA GLY A 198 2.87 -7.93 17.53
C GLY A 198 1.56 -8.57 17.05
N LEU A 199 1.46 -9.05 15.80
CA LEU A 199 0.24 -9.71 15.34
C LEU A 199 0.04 -11.04 16.10
N LYS A 200 -0.86 -11.02 17.10
CA LYS A 200 -1.09 -12.14 18.02
C LYS A 200 -1.90 -13.28 17.40
N GLU A 201 -2.95 -12.93 16.68
CA GLU A 201 -3.90 -13.88 16.10
C GLU A 201 -3.81 -13.88 14.58
N GLY A 202 -3.81 -15.08 14.00
CA GLY A 202 -3.95 -15.25 12.56
C GLY A 202 -5.34 -14.88 12.07
N PRO A 203 -5.50 -14.52 10.78
CA PRO A 203 -6.79 -14.22 10.21
C PRO A 203 -7.70 -15.46 10.16
N LYS A 204 -9.00 -15.24 10.06
CA LYS A 204 -9.97 -16.35 9.90
C LYS A 204 -9.86 -17.00 8.51
N LEU A 205 -9.53 -16.21 7.49
CA LEU A 205 -9.32 -16.67 6.11
C LEU A 205 -8.12 -15.99 5.46
N ALA A 206 -7.27 -16.77 4.81
CA ALA A 206 -6.28 -16.28 3.88
C ALA A 206 -6.72 -16.60 2.44
N ILE A 207 -6.60 -15.63 1.54
CA ILE A 207 -6.97 -15.72 0.14
C ILE A 207 -5.70 -15.53 -0.71
N GLY A 208 -5.43 -16.45 -1.64
CA GLY A 208 -4.26 -16.35 -2.51
C GLY A 208 -4.37 -17.26 -3.74
N ASP A 209 -3.35 -17.21 -4.60
CA ASP A 209 -3.23 -18.14 -5.73
C ASP A 209 -2.69 -19.54 -5.29
N GLY A 210 -2.41 -20.40 -6.27
CA GLY A 210 -1.76 -21.71 -6.24
C GLY A 210 -0.41 -21.78 -5.53
N ALA A 211 0.27 -20.66 -5.29
CA ALA A 211 1.65 -20.57 -4.81
C ALA A 211 1.95 -21.42 -3.56
N LEU A 212 2.57 -22.59 -3.75
CA LEU A 212 2.76 -23.60 -2.69
C LEU A 212 3.56 -23.07 -1.48
N GLY A 213 4.49 -22.14 -1.70
CA GLY A 213 5.31 -21.54 -0.65
C GLY A 213 4.48 -20.82 0.41
N PHE A 214 3.51 -19.99 -0.01
CA PHE A 214 2.67 -19.23 0.91
C PHE A 214 1.86 -20.14 1.84
N TRP A 215 1.18 -21.15 1.28
CA TRP A 215 0.32 -22.03 2.06
C TRP A 215 1.08 -22.94 3.01
N ALA A 216 2.27 -23.39 2.60
CA ALA A 216 3.15 -24.15 3.48
C ALA A 216 3.65 -23.31 4.66
N ALA A 217 3.98 -22.03 4.43
CA ALA A 217 4.35 -21.11 5.51
C ALA A 217 3.16 -20.73 6.40
N LEU A 218 1.98 -20.51 5.81
CA LEU A 218 0.76 -20.16 6.52
C LEU A 218 0.32 -21.27 7.48
N ASN A 219 0.37 -22.53 7.03
CA ASN A 219 0.02 -23.68 7.89
C ASN A 219 0.95 -23.82 9.10
N GLU A 220 2.22 -23.40 8.97
CA GLU A 220 3.19 -23.46 10.05
C GLU A 220 3.02 -22.28 11.01
N GLU A 221 2.85 -21.07 10.48
CA GLU A 221 2.81 -19.86 11.30
C GLU A 221 1.40 -19.57 11.85
N PHE A 222 0.34 -19.87 11.11
CA PHE A 222 -1.06 -19.62 11.51
C PHE A 222 -1.95 -20.84 11.18
N PRO A 223 -1.79 -21.98 11.89
CA PRO A 223 -2.46 -23.25 11.55
C PRO A 223 -3.99 -23.20 11.61
N ALA A 224 -4.57 -22.29 12.40
CA ALA A 224 -6.02 -22.12 12.51
C ALA A 224 -6.64 -21.33 11.35
N THR A 225 -5.83 -20.68 10.51
CA THR A 225 -6.32 -19.86 9.39
C THR A 225 -6.82 -20.75 8.26
N LYS A 226 -8.10 -20.59 7.88
CA LYS A 226 -8.65 -21.28 6.70
C LYS A 226 -8.02 -20.76 5.42
N GLN A 227 -7.96 -21.61 4.40
CA GLN A 227 -7.37 -21.29 3.11
C GLN A 227 -8.44 -21.15 2.03
N GLN A 228 -8.36 -20.08 1.24
CA GLN A 228 -9.20 -19.89 0.06
C GLN A 228 -8.33 -19.66 -1.17
N ARG A 229 -8.52 -20.49 -2.21
CA ARG A 229 -7.87 -20.26 -3.50
C ARG A 229 -8.66 -19.27 -4.34
N CYS A 230 -7.94 -18.38 -5.02
CA CYS A 230 -8.54 -17.41 -5.93
C CYS A 230 -9.17 -18.11 -7.14
N TRP A 231 -10.48 -17.91 -7.33
CA TRP A 231 -11.21 -18.46 -8.48
C TRP A 231 -10.78 -17.87 -9.81
N VAL A 232 -10.31 -16.61 -9.85
CA VAL A 232 -9.85 -15.95 -11.09
C VAL A 232 -8.57 -16.63 -11.60
N HIS A 233 -7.55 -16.75 -10.74
CA HIS A 233 -6.33 -17.46 -11.09
C HIS A 233 -6.59 -18.93 -11.36
N LYS A 234 -7.46 -19.57 -10.56
CA LYS A 234 -7.83 -20.97 -10.79
C LYS A 234 -8.47 -21.19 -12.16
N THR A 235 -9.39 -20.32 -12.54
CA THR A 235 -10.05 -20.38 -13.86
C THR A 235 -9.01 -20.27 -14.97
N THR A 236 -8.10 -19.29 -14.90
CA THR A 236 -7.02 -19.13 -15.87
C THR A 236 -6.16 -20.40 -15.98
N ASN A 237 -5.71 -20.93 -14.84
CA ASN A 237 -4.92 -22.16 -14.78
C ASN A 237 -5.62 -23.39 -15.37
N ILE A 238 -6.94 -23.48 -15.25
CA ILE A 238 -7.74 -24.57 -15.86
C ILE A 238 -7.82 -24.36 -17.37
N LEU A 239 -8.17 -23.14 -17.81
CA LEU A 239 -8.35 -22.81 -19.23
C LEU A 239 -7.06 -22.95 -20.04
N ASP A 240 -5.89 -22.64 -19.46
CA ASP A 240 -4.58 -22.80 -20.10
C ASP A 240 -4.25 -24.27 -20.46
N LYS A 241 -4.97 -25.22 -19.86
CA LYS A 241 -4.85 -26.66 -20.15
C LYS A 241 -5.86 -27.14 -21.20
N MET A 242 -6.56 -26.21 -21.85
CA MET A 242 -7.63 -26.48 -22.81
C MET A 242 -7.43 -25.63 -24.08
N PRO A 243 -7.82 -26.13 -25.27
CA PRO A 243 -7.81 -25.34 -26.50
C PRO A 243 -8.71 -24.11 -26.43
N LYS A 244 -8.29 -22.99 -27.03
CA LYS A 244 -9.04 -21.71 -27.01
C LYS A 244 -10.50 -21.83 -27.48
N SER A 245 -10.77 -22.73 -28.43
CA SER A 245 -12.11 -22.95 -29.00
C SER A 245 -13.14 -23.41 -27.97
N VAL A 246 -12.73 -24.13 -26.92
CA VAL A 246 -13.65 -24.64 -25.88
C VAL A 246 -13.64 -23.81 -24.59
N GLN A 247 -12.69 -22.89 -24.44
CA GLN A 247 -12.49 -22.14 -23.19
C GLN A 247 -13.70 -21.30 -22.80
N LYS A 248 -14.45 -20.74 -23.76
CA LYS A 248 -15.65 -19.94 -23.47
C LYS A 248 -16.69 -20.77 -22.69
N TYR A 249 -17.06 -21.93 -23.22
CA TYR A 249 -18.05 -22.81 -22.59
C TYR A 249 -17.53 -23.44 -21.30
N ALA A 250 -16.25 -23.80 -21.25
CA ALA A 250 -15.61 -24.28 -20.01
C ALA A 250 -15.68 -23.22 -18.90
N LYS A 251 -15.43 -21.95 -19.23
CA LYS A 251 -15.50 -20.83 -18.28
C LYS A 251 -16.90 -20.61 -17.73
N GLU A 252 -17.94 -20.74 -18.55
CA GLU A 252 -19.34 -20.64 -18.12
C GLU A 252 -19.67 -21.70 -17.06
N ILE A 253 -19.29 -22.96 -17.28
CA ILE A 253 -19.47 -24.02 -16.29
C ILE A 253 -18.65 -23.72 -15.02
N ILE A 254 -17.40 -23.26 -15.15
CA ILE A 254 -16.59 -22.88 -13.97
C ILE A 254 -17.27 -21.76 -13.17
N HIS A 255 -17.86 -20.77 -13.83
CA HIS A 255 -18.64 -19.72 -13.17
C HIS A 255 -19.84 -20.30 -12.42
N GLU A 256 -20.58 -21.26 -12.99
CA GLU A 256 -21.69 -21.96 -12.30
C GLU A 256 -21.23 -22.56 -10.97
N ILE A 257 -20.01 -23.10 -10.90
CA ILE A 257 -19.45 -23.71 -9.68
C ILE A 257 -19.40 -22.72 -8.53
N TYR A 258 -18.71 -21.60 -8.72
CA TYR A 258 -18.40 -20.70 -7.62
C TYR A 258 -19.42 -19.59 -7.45
N MET A 259 -20.33 -19.38 -8.40
CA MET A 259 -21.46 -18.45 -8.26
C MET A 259 -22.71 -19.11 -7.68
N ALA A 260 -22.72 -20.44 -7.51
CA ALA A 260 -23.83 -21.16 -6.92
C ALA A 260 -24.19 -20.62 -5.52
N PRO A 261 -25.50 -20.51 -5.19
CA PRO A 261 -25.95 -19.99 -3.91
C PRO A 261 -25.61 -20.91 -2.74
N ARG A 262 -25.53 -22.22 -2.98
CA ARG A 262 -25.19 -23.24 -1.97
C ARG A 262 -24.01 -24.08 -2.44
N LYS A 263 -23.20 -24.54 -1.47
CA LYS A 263 -22.04 -25.42 -1.70
C LYS A 263 -22.43 -26.68 -2.45
N THR A 264 -23.59 -27.26 -2.14
CA THR A 264 -24.12 -28.46 -2.80
C THR A 264 -24.36 -28.24 -4.29
N ASP A 265 -24.89 -27.09 -4.69
CA ASP A 265 -25.16 -26.78 -6.10
C ASP A 265 -23.87 -26.48 -6.85
N GLY A 266 -22.92 -25.81 -6.21
CA GLY A 266 -21.57 -25.65 -6.76
C GLY A 266 -20.86 -26.99 -6.96
N LEU A 267 -21.02 -27.94 -6.03
CA LEU A 267 -20.47 -29.29 -6.17
C LEU A 267 -21.12 -30.07 -7.32
N LYS A 268 -22.42 -29.90 -7.58
CA LYS A 268 -23.07 -30.49 -8.77
C LYS A 268 -22.47 -29.94 -10.07
N ALA A 269 -22.28 -28.62 -10.16
CA ALA A 269 -21.63 -27.98 -11.30
C ALA A 269 -20.16 -28.44 -11.47
N PHE A 270 -19.47 -28.67 -10.35
CA PHE A 270 -18.12 -29.21 -10.34
C PHE A 270 -18.06 -30.62 -10.94
N GLU A 271 -18.95 -31.53 -10.52
CA GLU A 271 -19.02 -32.87 -11.10
C GLU A 271 -19.45 -32.84 -12.58
N LYS A 272 -20.36 -31.93 -12.96
CA LYS A 272 -20.73 -31.68 -14.37
C LYS A 272 -19.51 -31.28 -15.20
N PHE A 273 -18.65 -30.39 -14.69
CA PHE A 273 -17.41 -30.01 -15.38
C PHE A 273 -16.49 -31.22 -15.60
N LEU A 274 -16.33 -32.05 -14.57
CA LEU A 274 -15.52 -33.26 -14.65
C LEU A 274 -16.08 -34.27 -15.64
N GLY A 275 -17.39 -34.54 -15.61
CA GLY A 275 -18.05 -35.46 -16.55
C GLY A 275 -17.94 -35.00 -18.00
N THR A 276 -18.03 -33.68 -18.23
CA THR A 276 -17.93 -33.10 -19.58
C THR A 276 -16.52 -33.17 -20.17
N TYR A 277 -15.50 -32.94 -19.33
CA TYR A 277 -14.14 -32.67 -19.84
C TYR A 277 -13.08 -33.71 -19.46
N ALA A 278 -13.33 -34.64 -18.54
CA ALA A 278 -12.29 -35.55 -18.04
C ALA A 278 -11.68 -36.44 -19.14
N SER A 279 -12.48 -36.88 -20.12
CA SER A 279 -12.00 -37.74 -21.21
C SER A 279 -11.08 -37.02 -22.19
N LYS A 280 -11.36 -35.75 -22.50
CA LYS A 280 -10.61 -34.96 -23.50
C LYS A 280 -9.51 -34.10 -22.87
N TYR A 281 -9.72 -33.61 -21.65
CA TYR A 281 -8.84 -32.65 -20.98
C TYR A 281 -8.56 -33.04 -19.52
N PRO A 282 -7.97 -34.24 -19.28
CA PRO A 282 -7.74 -34.76 -17.92
C PRO A 282 -6.91 -33.80 -17.06
N LYS A 283 -5.89 -33.15 -17.64
CA LYS A 283 -5.05 -32.17 -16.93
C LYS A 283 -5.84 -30.96 -16.40
N ALA A 284 -6.86 -30.49 -17.13
CA ALA A 284 -7.72 -29.39 -16.70
C ALA A 284 -8.58 -29.82 -15.50
N CYS A 285 -9.13 -31.03 -15.55
CA CYS A 285 -9.92 -31.64 -14.49
C CYS A 285 -9.08 -31.94 -13.23
N GLU A 286 -7.88 -32.50 -13.37
CA GLU A 286 -6.93 -32.69 -12.26
C GLU A 286 -6.55 -31.36 -11.63
N CYS A 287 -6.32 -30.34 -12.45
CA CYS A 287 -6.08 -28.99 -11.96
C CYS A 287 -7.24 -28.56 -11.06
N LEU A 288 -8.49 -28.62 -11.53
CA LEU A 288 -9.66 -28.26 -10.73
C LEU A 288 -9.78 -29.11 -9.43
N LYS A 289 -9.58 -30.44 -9.52
CA LYS A 289 -9.69 -31.37 -8.38
C LYS A 289 -8.70 -31.10 -7.24
N LYS A 290 -7.45 -30.75 -7.59
CA LYS A 290 -6.34 -30.62 -6.63
C LYS A 290 -6.66 -29.69 -5.45
N ASP A 291 -7.42 -28.63 -5.68
CA ASP A 291 -7.68 -27.58 -4.68
C ASP A 291 -9.16 -27.51 -4.28
N LYS A 292 -9.92 -28.60 -4.42
CA LYS A 292 -11.38 -28.63 -4.22
C LYS A 292 -11.79 -28.02 -2.88
N ASP A 293 -11.20 -28.45 -1.77
CA ASP A 293 -11.63 -28.01 -0.44
C ASP A 293 -11.34 -26.52 -0.21
N GLN A 294 -10.17 -26.05 -0.65
CA GLN A 294 -9.78 -24.64 -0.51
C GLN A 294 -10.55 -23.74 -1.48
N LEU A 295 -11.05 -24.27 -2.60
CA LEU A 295 -11.86 -23.49 -3.55
C LEU A 295 -13.27 -23.20 -3.01
N PHE A 296 -13.82 -24.08 -2.16
CA PHE A 296 -15.16 -23.96 -1.59
C PHE A 296 -15.18 -23.43 -0.16
N SER A 297 -14.03 -23.05 0.41
CA SER A 297 -13.94 -22.60 1.81
C SER A 297 -14.72 -21.31 2.08
N PHE A 298 -14.93 -20.46 1.07
CA PHE A 298 -15.72 -19.23 1.18
C PHE A 298 -17.17 -19.48 1.62
N TYR A 299 -17.75 -20.66 1.38
CA TYR A 299 -19.13 -20.98 1.79
C TYR A 299 -19.31 -20.98 3.32
N ASP A 300 -18.24 -21.13 4.08
CA ASP A 300 -18.24 -21.09 5.55
C ASP A 300 -18.15 -19.66 6.11
N PHE A 301 -18.31 -18.65 5.25
CA PHE A 301 -18.23 -17.22 5.58
C PHE A 301 -19.47 -16.49 5.06
N PRO A 302 -19.82 -15.30 5.59
CA PRO A 302 -21.02 -14.57 5.20
C PRO A 302 -21.17 -14.37 3.70
N GLY A 303 -22.38 -14.58 3.17
CA GLY A 303 -22.66 -14.49 1.73
C GLY A 303 -22.29 -13.13 1.12
N MET A 304 -22.46 -12.05 1.88
CA MET A 304 -22.10 -10.70 1.45
C MET A 304 -20.58 -10.51 1.22
N HIS A 305 -19.75 -11.32 1.88
CA HIS A 305 -18.30 -11.27 1.75
C HIS A 305 -17.77 -12.00 0.52
N TRP A 306 -18.54 -12.94 -0.04
CA TRP A 306 -18.09 -13.86 -1.10
C TRP A 306 -17.47 -13.16 -2.31
N GLN A 307 -18.03 -12.02 -2.73
CA GLN A 307 -17.48 -11.23 -3.83
C GLN A 307 -16.03 -10.75 -3.59
N HIS A 308 -15.63 -10.61 -2.33
CA HIS A 308 -14.29 -10.15 -1.93
C HIS A 308 -13.33 -11.30 -1.65
N ILE A 309 -13.82 -12.42 -1.12
CA ILE A 309 -12.97 -13.52 -0.64
C ILE A 309 -12.79 -14.65 -1.66
N ARG A 310 -13.61 -14.72 -2.72
CA ARG A 310 -13.38 -15.66 -3.84
C ARG A 310 -12.21 -15.27 -4.73
N THR A 311 -11.69 -14.05 -4.61
CA THR A 311 -10.68 -13.50 -5.53
C THR A 311 -9.58 -12.73 -4.79
N THR A 312 -8.44 -12.57 -5.46
CA THR A 312 -7.31 -11.71 -5.06
C THR A 312 -7.43 -10.29 -5.63
N ASN A 313 -8.61 -9.89 -6.12
CA ASN A 313 -8.86 -8.59 -6.73
C ASN A 313 -8.43 -7.37 -5.88
N PRO A 314 -8.52 -7.37 -4.53
CA PRO A 314 -7.97 -6.27 -3.73
C PRO A 314 -6.49 -5.97 -4.01
N ILE A 315 -5.70 -7.01 -4.29
CA ILE A 315 -4.30 -6.87 -4.70
C ILE A 315 -4.23 -6.53 -6.19
N GLU A 316 -4.84 -7.33 -7.06
CA GLU A 316 -4.73 -7.18 -8.52
C GLU A 316 -5.12 -5.76 -9.01
N SER A 317 -6.23 -5.22 -8.50
CA SER A 317 -6.70 -3.86 -8.86
C SER A 317 -5.73 -2.76 -8.41
N THR A 318 -5.15 -2.90 -7.22
CA THR A 318 -4.13 -1.99 -6.70
C THR A 318 -2.90 -2.04 -7.60
N PHE A 319 -2.40 -3.24 -7.88
CA PHE A 319 -1.14 -3.42 -8.59
C PHE A 319 -1.23 -3.20 -10.09
N ALA A 320 -2.40 -3.33 -10.71
CA ALA A 320 -2.63 -2.85 -12.07
C ALA A 320 -2.30 -1.34 -12.20
N THR A 321 -2.77 -0.55 -11.22
CA THR A 321 -2.49 0.90 -11.17
C THR A 321 -1.01 1.19 -10.90
N ILE A 322 -0.39 0.44 -9.99
CA ILE A 322 1.03 0.58 -9.66
C ILE A 322 1.90 0.26 -10.88
N ARG A 323 1.67 -0.88 -11.55
CA ARG A 323 2.40 -1.28 -12.77
C ARG A 323 2.31 -0.22 -13.87
N HIS A 324 1.12 0.34 -14.07
CA HIS A 324 0.93 1.44 -15.03
C HIS A 324 1.84 2.63 -14.70
N ARG A 325 1.88 3.08 -13.44
CA ARG A 325 2.67 4.23 -13.00
C ARG A 325 4.18 3.95 -13.01
N THR A 326 4.60 2.74 -12.63
CA THR A 326 6.01 2.33 -12.68
C THR A 326 6.52 2.29 -14.13
N ARG A 327 5.69 1.86 -15.08
CA ARG A 327 6.02 1.88 -16.51
C ARG A 327 6.25 3.31 -17.04
N GLN A 328 5.38 4.26 -16.70
CA GLN A 328 5.51 5.66 -17.15
C GLN A 328 6.77 6.34 -16.60
N THR A 329 7.16 6.00 -15.38
CA THR A 329 8.32 6.60 -14.71
C THR A 329 9.65 5.90 -15.01
N LYS A 330 9.65 4.89 -15.91
CA LYS A 330 10.81 4.07 -16.31
C LYS A 330 11.55 3.38 -15.14
N GLY A 331 10.84 3.06 -14.07
CA GLY A 331 11.35 2.34 -12.91
C GLY A 331 12.17 3.18 -11.92
N CYS A 332 12.41 2.61 -10.74
CA CYS A 332 13.32 3.19 -9.76
C CYS A 332 14.68 2.51 -9.88
N GLY A 333 15.78 3.29 -9.86
CA GLY A 333 17.13 2.77 -10.10
C GLY A 333 17.44 1.51 -9.28
N SER A 334 17.24 1.55 -7.95
CA SER A 334 17.51 0.41 -7.06
C SER A 334 16.26 -0.36 -6.62
N ARG A 335 16.48 -1.58 -6.12
CA ARG A 335 15.46 -2.46 -5.52
C ARG A 335 14.77 -1.80 -4.32
N THR A 336 15.52 -1.23 -3.39
CA THR A 336 14.97 -0.50 -2.23
C THR A 336 14.09 0.67 -2.64
N ALA A 337 14.54 1.47 -3.63
CA ALA A 337 13.75 2.59 -4.13
C ALA A 337 12.45 2.11 -4.82
N THR A 338 12.48 0.93 -5.46
CA THR A 338 11.30 0.30 -6.04
C THR A 338 10.31 -0.10 -4.96
N LEU A 339 10.74 -0.75 -3.87
CA LEU A 339 9.87 -1.13 -2.76
C LEU A 339 9.24 0.10 -2.08
N ALA A 340 10.05 1.13 -1.81
CA ALA A 340 9.56 2.39 -1.25
C ALA A 340 8.52 3.06 -2.15
N MET A 341 8.73 3.02 -3.47
CA MET A 341 7.77 3.53 -4.45
C MET A 341 6.46 2.75 -4.43
N VAL A 342 6.54 1.41 -4.50
CA VAL A 342 5.38 0.51 -4.46
C VAL A 342 4.60 0.74 -3.16
N TYR A 343 5.30 0.90 -2.03
CA TYR A 343 4.70 1.28 -0.76
C TYR A 343 3.91 2.59 -0.85
N LYS A 344 4.53 3.70 -1.30
CA LYS A 344 3.83 5.00 -1.38
C LYS A 344 2.64 4.97 -2.33
N LEU A 345 2.77 4.29 -3.47
CA LEU A 345 1.68 4.12 -4.42
C LEU A 345 0.54 3.28 -3.83
N SER A 346 0.87 2.25 -3.05
CA SER A 346 -0.11 1.41 -2.35
C SER A 346 -0.83 2.18 -1.25
N MET A 347 -0.10 2.97 -0.46
CA MET A 347 -0.69 3.85 0.56
C MET A 347 -1.65 4.87 -0.05
N GLU A 348 -1.33 5.44 -1.21
CA GLU A 348 -2.22 6.36 -1.92
C GLU A 348 -3.44 5.63 -2.51
N ALA A 349 -3.28 4.41 -3.00
CA ALA A 349 -4.40 3.59 -3.48
C ALA A 349 -5.34 3.17 -2.33
N GLN A 350 -4.77 2.84 -1.16
CA GLN A 350 -5.50 2.43 0.04
C GLN A 350 -6.56 3.44 0.48
N LYS A 351 -6.30 4.74 0.32
CA LYS A 351 -7.26 5.82 0.63
C LYS A 351 -8.60 5.70 -0.11
N ARG A 352 -8.63 4.99 -1.24
CA ARG A 352 -9.83 4.80 -2.08
C ARG A 352 -10.38 3.38 -2.02
N TRP A 353 -9.78 2.50 -1.22
CA TRP A 353 -10.29 1.14 -1.08
C TRP A 353 -11.63 1.16 -0.38
N ARG A 354 -12.62 0.54 -1.02
CA ARG A 354 -13.95 0.37 -0.44
C ARG A 354 -13.88 -0.59 0.73
N LYS A 355 -14.69 -0.38 1.76
CA LYS A 355 -14.91 -1.37 2.83
C LYS A 355 -15.45 -2.69 2.29
N LEU A 356 -15.33 -3.76 3.07
CA LEU A 356 -16.02 -5.01 2.78
C LEU A 356 -17.53 -4.80 2.84
N LYS A 357 -18.24 -5.31 1.84
CA LYS A 357 -19.71 -5.32 1.84
C LYS A 357 -20.19 -6.26 2.95
N GLY A 358 -21.11 -5.79 3.79
CA GLY A 358 -21.56 -6.54 4.96
C GLY A 358 -20.55 -6.57 6.12
N HIS A 359 -19.65 -5.58 6.21
CA HIS A 359 -18.62 -5.49 7.26
C HIS A 359 -19.14 -5.62 8.70
N GLU A 360 -20.41 -5.32 8.97
CA GLU A 360 -21.05 -5.54 10.27
C GLU A 360 -21.03 -7.01 10.71
N LEU A 361 -21.06 -7.94 9.75
CA LEU A 361 -20.99 -9.39 10.00
C LEU A 361 -19.59 -9.85 10.41
N ILE A 362 -18.57 -8.99 10.30
CA ILE A 362 -17.20 -9.31 10.73
C ILE A 362 -17.14 -9.52 12.24
N ASN A 363 -17.89 -8.74 13.02
CA ASN A 363 -17.95 -8.92 14.47
C ASN A 363 -18.46 -10.31 14.85
N LYS A 364 -19.42 -10.86 14.09
CA LYS A 364 -19.92 -12.22 14.30
C LYS A 364 -18.83 -13.27 14.05
N LEU A 365 -18.00 -13.09 13.02
CA LEU A 365 -16.85 -13.95 12.76
C LEU A 365 -15.79 -13.88 13.87
N ILE A 366 -15.54 -12.68 14.42
CA ILE A 366 -14.61 -12.48 15.53
C ILE A 366 -15.11 -13.20 16.79
N LEU A 367 -16.42 -13.11 17.06
CA LEU A 367 -17.09 -13.82 18.16
C LEU A 367 -17.24 -15.33 17.95
N GLY A 368 -16.81 -15.87 16.80
CA GLY A 368 -16.83 -17.30 16.51
C GLY A 368 -18.18 -17.84 16.02
N VAL A 369 -19.12 -16.97 15.60
CA VAL A 369 -20.35 -17.40 14.95
C VAL A 369 -20.03 -18.15 13.67
N GLN A 370 -20.62 -19.33 13.51
CA GLN A 370 -20.43 -20.17 12.34
C GLN A 370 -21.38 -19.77 11.22
N PHE A 371 -20.89 -19.84 9.99
CA PHE A 371 -21.69 -19.64 8.79
C PHE A 371 -21.67 -20.91 7.96
N LYS A 372 -22.79 -21.20 7.30
CA LYS A 372 -22.92 -22.27 6.32
C LYS A 372 -23.72 -21.74 5.14
N ASP A 373 -23.18 -21.92 3.94
CA ASP A 373 -23.76 -21.38 2.71
C ASP A 373 -24.05 -19.88 2.79
N GLY A 374 -23.22 -19.14 3.54
CA GLY A 374 -23.33 -17.69 3.65
C GLY A 374 -24.29 -17.19 4.72
N GLU A 375 -25.02 -18.09 5.38
CA GLU A 375 -26.00 -17.80 6.42
C GLU A 375 -25.51 -18.24 7.80
N GLU A 376 -25.98 -17.57 8.84
CA GLU A 376 -25.62 -17.89 10.22
C GLU A 376 -26.22 -19.23 10.65
N VAL A 377 -25.39 -20.06 11.29
CA VAL A 377 -25.85 -21.31 11.88
C VAL A 377 -26.34 -21.01 13.29
N PHE A 378 -27.66 -20.98 13.48
CA PHE A 378 -28.25 -20.89 14.82
C PHE A 378 -28.08 -22.23 15.53
N ASN A 379 -27.09 -22.32 16.42
CA ASN A 379 -27.04 -23.42 17.37
C ASN A 379 -28.12 -23.17 18.44
N MET A 380 -29.29 -23.80 18.30
CA MET A 380 -30.26 -23.95 19.39
C MET A 380 -29.61 -24.81 20.50
N LYS A 381 -28.81 -24.20 21.36
CA LYS A 381 -28.30 -24.81 22.59
C LYS A 381 -28.45 -23.86 23.78
N TYR A 382 -29.63 -23.27 23.96
CA TYR A 382 -30.07 -22.71 25.25
C TYR A 382 -31.59 -22.67 25.31
N THR A 383 -32.21 -23.84 25.45
CA THR A 383 -33.52 -24.01 26.10
C THR A 383 -33.51 -25.39 26.73
N ALA A 384 -33.14 -25.45 28.00
CA ALA A 384 -33.53 -26.48 28.95
C ALA A 384 -33.74 -25.78 30.28
#